data_AF-A0AA44Q5C7-F1
#
_entry.id   AF-A0AA44Q5C7-F1
#
_cell.length_a   1.000
_cell.length_b   1.000
_cell.length_c   1.000
_cell.angle_alpha   90.00
_cell.angle_beta   90.00
_cell.angle_gamma   90.00
#
_symmetry.space_group_name_H-M   'P 1'
#
loop_
_entity.id
_entity.type
_entity.pdbx_description
1 polymer ?
#
loop_
_entity_poly.entity_id
_entity_poly.type
_entity_poly.pdbx_seq_one_letter_code
_entity_poly.pdbx_strand_id
1 'polypeptide(L)'
;QVFDPWVYLGYMAAHTSEIALGTASIAIPLHHPLHTAKASASVDQLSAGRLILGVASGDRPVEFSAFGVDPERRGDIFREHYAV
;
A
#
# COMPACT_ATOMS: atom_id res chain seq x y z
N GLN A 1 -2.54 -11.60 -3.07
CA GLN A 1 -1.31 -11.74 -2.26
C GLN A 1 -1.64 -12.63 -1.07
N VAL A 2 -0.73 -13.49 -0.63
CA VAL A 2 -0.97 -14.41 0.49
C VAL A 2 -0.78 -13.71 1.84
N PHE A 3 0.19 -12.80 1.93
CA PHE A 3 0.48 -12.02 3.13
C PHE A 3 0.06 -10.56 2.98
N ASP A 4 -0.19 -9.90 4.10
CA ASP A 4 -0.30 -8.44 4.16
C ASP A 4 1.03 -7.83 3.70
N PRO A 5 1.02 -6.86 2.75
CA PRO A 5 2.24 -6.32 2.17
C PRO A 5 3.09 -5.56 3.19
N TRP A 6 2.49 -4.86 4.16
CA TRP A 6 3.25 -4.08 5.14
C TRP A 6 3.97 -4.99 6.13
N VAL A 7 3.29 -6.03 6.61
CA VAL A 7 3.90 -7.06 7.45
C VAL A 7 5.04 -7.76 6.70
N TYR A 8 4.80 -8.15 5.45
CA TYR A 8 5.80 -8.84 4.63
C TYR A 8 7.02 -7.96 4.34
N LEU A 9 6.82 -6.69 3.99
CA LEU A 9 7.91 -5.76 3.74
C LEU A 9 8.69 -5.42 5.01
N GLY A 10 8.03 -5.30 6.16
CA GLY A 10 8.70 -5.14 7.46
C GLY A 10 9.60 -6.33 7.79
N TYR A 11 9.11 -7.55 7.55
CA TYR A 11 9.91 -8.77 7.69
C TYR A 11 11.12 -8.77 6.75
N MET A 12 10.93 -8.43 5.47
CA MET A 12 12.02 -8.36 4.49
C MET A 12 13.05 -7.27 4.82
N ALA A 13 12.60 -6.12 5.33
CA ALA A 13 13.47 -5.03 5.75
C ALA A 13 14.45 -5.46 6.84
N ALA A 14 14.01 -6.30 7.78
CA ALA A 14 14.86 -6.84 8.85
C ALA A 14 15.88 -7.88 8.38
N HIS A 15 15.66 -8.54 7.24
CA HIS A 15 16.47 -9.67 6.76
C HIS A 15 17.30 -9.35 5.51
N THR A 16 17.24 -8.12 5.01
CA THR A 16 17.96 -7.70 3.80
C THR A 16 18.56 -6.30 3.99
N SER A 17 19.70 -6.02 3.36
CA SER A 17 20.39 -4.74 3.48
C SER A 17 20.60 -3.99 2.17
N GLU A 18 20.47 -4.66 1.01
CA GLU A 18 20.85 -4.07 -0.29
C GLU A 18 19.69 -3.98 -1.28
N ILE A 19 18.80 -4.97 -1.32
CA ILE A 19 17.76 -5.05 -2.35
C ILE A 19 16.65 -4.02 -2.11
N ALA A 20 16.08 -3.49 -3.20
CA ALA A 20 14.86 -2.69 -3.13
C ALA A 20 13.66 -3.54 -2.69
N LEU A 21 12.76 -2.93 -1.92
CA LEU A 21 11.55 -3.56 -1.41
C LEU A 21 10.34 -2.85 -2.02
N GLY A 22 9.60 -3.54 -2.90
CA GLY A 22 8.57 -2.90 -3.73
C GLY A 22 7.16 -3.43 -3.49
N THR A 23 6.17 -2.55 -3.64
CA THR A 23 4.75 -2.95 -3.79
C THR A 23 4.33 -2.88 -5.25
N ALA A 24 3.54 -3.86 -5.71
CA ALA A 24 2.94 -3.87 -7.05
C ALA A 24 1.54 -4.51 -6.97
N SER A 25 0.57 -3.89 -6.29
CA SER A 25 0.52 -2.51 -5.77
C SER A 25 -0.32 -2.47 -4.48
N ILE A 26 -0.33 -1.32 -3.77
CA ILE A 26 -1.31 -1.05 -2.71
C ILE A 26 -2.55 -0.41 -3.34
N ALA A 27 -3.72 -1.03 -3.18
CA ALA A 27 -5.00 -0.47 -3.63
C ALA A 27 -5.46 0.62 -2.66
N ILE A 28 -4.87 1.81 -2.75
CA ILE A 28 -5.05 2.87 -1.76
C ILE A 28 -6.51 3.28 -1.50
N PRO A 29 -7.48 3.19 -2.45
CA PRO A 29 -8.88 3.48 -2.14
C PRO A 29 -9.52 2.57 -1.07
N LEU A 30 -8.92 1.43 -0.77
CA LEU A 30 -9.41 0.48 0.24
C LEU A 30 -8.75 0.68 1.62
N HIS A 31 -7.90 1.70 1.77
CA HIS A 31 -7.17 1.98 3.00
C HIS A 31 -7.33 3.43 3.43
N HIS A 32 -7.36 3.68 4.74
CA HIS A 32 -7.28 5.05 5.23
C HIS A 32 -5.92 5.66 4.80
N PRO A 33 -5.89 6.85 4.17
CA PRO A 33 -4.68 7.38 3.54
C PRO A 33 -3.55 7.60 4.55
N LEU A 34 -3.86 8.11 5.76
CA LEU A 34 -2.88 8.26 6.83
C LEU A 34 -2.28 6.93 7.31
N HIS A 35 -3.00 5.81 7.22
CA HIS A 35 -2.45 4.50 7.57
C HIS A 35 -1.46 4.03 6.51
N THR A 36 -1.81 4.20 5.23
CA THR A 36 -0.91 3.92 4.10
C THR A 36 0.37 4.75 4.21
N ALA A 37 0.24 6.07 4.44
CA ALA A 37 1.38 6.97 4.59
C ALA A 37 2.25 6.61 5.80
N LYS A 38 1.63 6.27 6.94
CA LYS A 38 2.38 5.84 8.14
C LYS A 38 3.13 4.52 7.89
N ALA A 39 2.47 3.52 7.32
CA ALA A 39 3.06 2.21 7.07
C ALA A 39 4.19 2.27 6.04
N SER A 40 4.01 3.01 4.95
CA SER A 40 5.05 3.23 3.95
C SER A 40 6.25 3.96 4.54
N ALA A 41 6.05 5.04 5.29
CA ALA A 41 7.12 5.76 5.97
C ALA A 41 7.87 4.88 6.98
N SER A 42 7.15 4.02 7.71
CA SER A 42 7.78 3.06 8.62
C SER A 42 8.65 2.04 7.89
N VAL A 43 8.18 1.45 6.80
CA VAL A 43 8.98 0.51 5.99
C VAL A 43 10.17 1.21 5.35
N ASP A 44 9.99 2.43 4.84
CA ASP A 44 11.06 3.23 4.26
C ASP A 44 12.19 3.46 5.28
N GLN A 45 11.85 3.89 6.49
CA GLN A 45 12.82 4.10 7.57
C GLN A 45 13.48 2.80 8.05
N LEU A 46 12.69 1.74 8.28
CA LEU A 46 13.21 0.43 8.71
C LEU A 46 14.11 -0.24 7.66
N SER A 47 13.88 0.07 6.38
CA SER A 47 14.69 -0.45 5.28
C SER A 47 15.83 0.50 4.87
N ALA A 48 16.03 1.63 5.56
CA ALA A 48 17.01 2.66 5.21
C ALA A 48 16.85 3.20 3.77
N GLY A 49 15.62 3.52 3.38
CA GLY A 49 15.31 4.19 2.11
C GLY A 49 15.13 3.25 0.91
N ARG A 50 14.93 1.94 1.14
CA ARG A 50 14.85 0.94 0.05
C ARG A 50 13.42 0.70 -0.44
N LEU A 51 12.42 1.41 0.07
CA LEU A 51 11.03 1.22 -0.33
C LEU A 51 10.77 1.82 -1.72
N ILE A 52 10.17 1.02 -2.60
CA ILE A 52 9.54 1.47 -3.85
C ILE A 52 8.03 1.31 -3.69
N LEU A 53 7.34 2.41 -3.39
CA LEU A 53 5.90 2.40 -3.15
C LEU A 53 5.12 2.47 -4.47
N GLY A 54 4.68 1.32 -4.97
CA GLY A 54 3.68 1.23 -6.03
C GLY A 54 2.25 1.25 -5.46
N VAL A 55 1.45 2.19 -5.94
CA VAL A 55 0.02 2.35 -5.58
C VAL A 55 -0.87 2.16 -6.81
N ALA A 56 -2.11 1.76 -6.59
CA ALA A 56 -3.12 1.64 -7.64
C ALA A 56 -4.53 1.94 -7.10
N SER A 57 -5.47 2.07 -8.03
CA SER A 57 -6.89 2.27 -7.72
C SER A 57 -7.62 1.00 -7.26
N GLY A 58 -7.03 -0.19 -7.48
CA GLY A 58 -7.67 -1.49 -7.23
C GLY A 58 -8.61 -1.92 -8.37
N ASP A 59 -8.75 -3.23 -8.56
CA ASP A 59 -9.44 -3.83 -9.72
C ASP A 59 -10.36 -5.01 -9.38
N ARG A 60 -10.51 -5.36 -8.09
CA ARG A 60 -11.28 -6.54 -7.64
C ARG A 60 -12.60 -6.15 -6.99
N PRO A 61 -13.75 -6.33 -7.65
CA PRO A 61 -15.06 -5.92 -7.12
C PRO A 61 -15.41 -6.51 -5.74
N VAL A 62 -14.97 -7.74 -5.46
CA VAL A 62 -15.19 -8.39 -4.16
C VAL A 62 -14.52 -7.65 -3.01
N GLU A 63 -13.35 -7.03 -3.25
CA GLU A 63 -12.64 -6.26 -2.24
C GLU A 63 -13.38 -4.95 -1.97
N PHE A 64 -13.80 -4.23 -3.01
CA PHE A 64 -14.61 -3.01 -2.85
C PHE A 64 -15.87 -3.23 -2.02
N SER A 65 -16.62 -4.31 -2.30
CA SER A 65 -17.80 -4.68 -1.50
C SER A 65 -17.45 -5.00 -0.04
N ALA A 66 -16.32 -5.67 0.21
CA ALA A 66 -15.89 -6.02 1.56
C ALA A 66 -15.49 -4.78 2.39
N PHE A 67 -14.95 -3.75 1.74
CA PHE A 67 -14.55 -2.49 2.37
C PHE A 67 -15.65 -1.42 2.34
N GLY A 68 -16.83 -1.71 1.79
CA GLY A 68 -17.92 -0.74 1.70
C GLY A 68 -17.62 0.44 0.77
N VAL A 69 -16.73 0.25 -0.20
CA VAL A 69 -16.31 1.29 -1.16
C VAL A 69 -17.06 1.08 -2.47
N ASP A 70 -17.61 2.16 -3.02
CA ASP A 70 -18.20 2.14 -4.37
C ASP A 70 -17.10 2.00 -5.43
N PRO A 71 -17.08 0.91 -6.23
CA PRO A 71 -16.09 0.69 -7.28
C PRO A 71 -16.04 1.82 -8.32
N GLU A 72 -17.15 2.52 -8.57
CA GLU A 72 -17.20 3.63 -9.54
C GLU A 72 -16.46 4.87 -9.03
N ARG A 73 -16.36 5.02 -7.70
CA ARG A 73 -15.65 6.14 -7.07
C ARG A 73 -14.15 5.90 -6.90
N ARG A 74 -13.63 4.73 -7.27
CA ARG A 74 -12.22 4.34 -7.02
C ARG A 74 -11.21 5.34 -7.57
N GLY A 75 -11.51 5.97 -8.71
CA GLY A 75 -10.63 6.97 -9.32
C GLY A 75 -10.56 8.29 -8.55
N ASP A 76 -11.70 8.76 -8.02
CA ASP A 76 -11.77 9.97 -7.19
C ASP A 76 -11.10 9.74 -5.85
N ILE A 77 -11.42 8.63 -5.19
CA ILE A 77 -10.85 8.25 -3.89
C ILE A 77 -9.33 8.06 -4.02
N PHE A 78 -8.86 7.45 -5.12
CA PHE A 78 -7.43 7.32 -5.40
C PHE A 78 -6.73 8.68 -5.42
N ARG A 79 -7.30 9.67 -6.13
CA ARG A 79 -6.71 11.02 -6.21
C ARG A 79 -6.70 11.71 -4.85
N GLU A 80 -7.79 11.57 -4.09
CA GLU A 80 -7.89 12.13 -2.73
C GLU A 80 -6.84 11.51 -1.81
N HIS A 81 -6.70 10.18 -1.82
CA HIS A 81 -5.78 9.47 -0.95
C HIS A 81 -4.32 9.63 -1.37
N TYR A 82 -4.04 9.80 -2.66
CA TYR A 82 -2.70 10.08 -3.18
C TYR A 82 -2.21 11.50 -2.84
N ALA A 83 -3.13 12.44 -2.61
CA ALA A 83 -2.78 13.81 -2.27
C ALA A 83 -2.40 14.02 -0.79
N VAL A 84 -2.58 12.99 0.05
CA VAL A 84 -2.20 12.97 1.47
C VAL A 84 -0.75 12.53 1.61
#